data_AF-A0A7S4K737-F1
#
_entry.id   AF-A0A7S4K737-F1
#
_cell.length_a   1.000
_cell.length_b   1.000
_cell.length_c   1.000
_cell.angle_alpha   90.00
_cell.angle_beta   90.00
_cell.angle_gamma   90.00
#
_symmetry.space_group_name_H-M   'P 1'
#
loop_
_entity.id
_entity.type
_entity.pdbx_description
1 polymer ?
#
loop_
_entity_poly.entity_id
_entity_poly.type
_entity_poly.pdbx_seq_one_letter_code
_entity_poly.pdbx_strand_id
1 'polypeptide(L)'
;CDFTTMEKLLNLLLFFTLLIGVQAQLSGNIYSINDVPPTTDLLKQTVVVAIKNFYNTTTKEPHTLTYDQIYRFQAYDHVYGTVDTSGHFEVNNLDTAPDSYYSLFLFVDENQDQHWNTDTFEPCGWNLLPDVTPQPIPTLSTDQTVWNITLNSGMNFTEDDINSVANGAFGFVKGYPVLHTWGSPTDRAYAHGFLLAKQIVHLLRFWLLESTVRDYDYYNNAVIPFLKTPVVVIPQQAHDEMHATFNGMVDSGANLFVPELNRNFTYEDVVYINNYGVQPPPIPLSSSREYSREHAPRFRSTHCSQFSAWGDRTGDVGTIAARNMDDELDIRKTTVSLFVMMAVQPTNGSGELAYVNYGWPGFVSAMTSGFNEKGLHAMLNSGFDWQPGPPPKSLRAGMILNNVLSTMNCATIADTMNVLPFEKEEIPSFLVGVNILLAQPDTVEDGTAPSVVYEGDRKGGLFRYEKEASPYLNEFLLTTNHFLKYGYDLEEPYSNFGEPVSMSSWWRYIAGGNYLLALDSFQTQVQGREMERALENVCHGTSEHSVVTFSNQLQFKVGIASMKYSNFYSSYELIDAPLFDFWDVF
;
A
#
# COMPACT_ATOMS: atom_id res chain seq x y z
N CYS A 1 -75.51 -39.85 -9.86
CA CYS A 1 -74.45 -38.83 -9.71
C CYS A 1 -73.21 -39.53 -9.20
N ASP A 2 -72.23 -39.70 -10.08
CA ASP A 2 -71.13 -40.64 -9.92
C ASP A 2 -70.02 -40.04 -9.04
N PHE A 3 -69.69 -40.73 -7.94
CA PHE A 3 -68.70 -40.32 -6.93
C PHE A 3 -67.31 -40.08 -7.53
N THR A 4 -67.01 -40.73 -8.65
CA THR A 4 -65.74 -40.59 -9.38
C THR A 4 -65.51 -39.20 -9.99
N THR A 5 -66.56 -38.41 -10.21
CA THR A 5 -66.43 -37.05 -10.76
C THR A 5 -66.10 -36.04 -9.67
N MET A 6 -66.63 -36.23 -8.44
CA MET A 6 -66.29 -35.39 -7.29
C MET A 6 -64.87 -35.62 -6.82
N GLU A 7 -64.37 -36.86 -6.84
CA GLU A 7 -63.01 -37.17 -6.42
C GLU A 7 -61.96 -36.57 -7.37
N LYS A 8 -62.25 -36.53 -8.68
CA LYS A 8 -61.42 -35.84 -9.68
C LYS A 8 -61.45 -34.33 -9.53
N LEU A 9 -62.60 -33.74 -9.21
CA LEU A 9 -62.72 -32.31 -8.92
C LEU A 9 -62.01 -31.93 -7.62
N LEU A 10 -62.08 -32.76 -6.58
CA LEU A 10 -61.39 -32.53 -5.31
C LEU A 10 -59.87 -32.64 -5.47
N ASN A 11 -59.40 -33.61 -6.24
CA ASN A 11 -57.96 -33.76 -6.56
C ASN A 11 -57.45 -32.63 -7.47
N LEU A 12 -58.26 -32.13 -8.41
CA LEU A 12 -57.91 -30.97 -9.22
C LEU A 12 -57.88 -29.68 -8.38
N LEU A 13 -58.80 -29.52 -7.43
CA LEU A 13 -58.83 -28.39 -6.51
C LEU A 13 -57.65 -28.44 -5.53
N LEU A 14 -57.30 -29.62 -5.00
CA LEU A 14 -56.11 -29.83 -4.17
C LEU A 14 -54.83 -29.57 -4.95
N PHE A 15 -54.74 -29.98 -6.22
CA PHE A 15 -53.59 -29.70 -7.08
C PHE A 15 -53.43 -28.21 -7.38
N PHE A 16 -54.53 -27.47 -7.62
CA PHE A 16 -54.48 -26.01 -7.79
C PHE A 16 -54.21 -25.26 -6.49
N THR A 17 -54.70 -25.75 -5.35
CA THR A 17 -54.39 -25.15 -4.03
C THR A 17 -52.93 -25.41 -3.64
N LEU A 18 -52.36 -26.56 -4.05
CA LEU A 18 -50.93 -26.85 -3.89
C LEU A 18 -50.08 -26.03 -4.87
N LEU A 19 -50.54 -25.79 -6.10
CA LEU A 19 -49.82 -24.93 -7.06
C LEU A 19 -49.85 -23.46 -6.64
N ILE A 20 -50.98 -22.96 -6.13
CA ILE A 20 -51.09 -21.60 -5.58
C ILE A 20 -50.34 -21.50 -4.25
N GLY A 21 -50.29 -22.57 -3.46
CA GLY A 21 -49.47 -22.66 -2.24
C GLY A 21 -47.97 -22.69 -2.51
N VAL A 22 -47.51 -23.41 -3.54
CA VAL A 22 -46.09 -23.49 -3.93
C VAL A 22 -45.64 -22.25 -4.71
N GLN A 23 -46.53 -21.61 -5.48
CA GLN A 23 -46.23 -20.35 -6.16
C GLN A 23 -46.31 -19.14 -5.19
N ALA A 24 -47.03 -19.27 -4.07
CA ALA A 24 -46.97 -18.32 -2.94
C ALA A 24 -45.86 -18.64 -1.90
N GLN A 25 -45.16 -19.77 -2.07
CA GLN A 25 -43.93 -20.11 -1.33
C GLN A 25 -42.66 -19.95 -2.19
N LEU A 26 -42.75 -19.19 -3.28
CA LEU A 26 -41.63 -18.39 -3.79
C LEU A 26 -41.69 -17.00 -3.12
N SER A 27 -41.83 -17.00 -1.79
CA SER A 27 -41.48 -15.82 -0.99
C SER A 27 -39.98 -15.67 -1.13
N GLY A 28 -39.54 -14.65 -1.88
CA GLY A 28 -38.14 -14.27 -1.97
C GLY A 28 -37.54 -14.28 -0.56
N ASN A 29 -36.39 -14.92 -0.42
CA ASN A 29 -35.65 -14.84 0.83
C ASN A 29 -35.43 -13.36 1.14
N ILE A 30 -35.96 -12.93 2.27
CA ILE A 30 -35.78 -11.58 2.79
C ILE A 30 -34.40 -11.56 3.43
N TYR A 31 -33.52 -10.74 2.88
CA TYR A 31 -32.20 -10.51 3.42
C TYR A 31 -32.15 -9.15 4.13
N SER A 32 -31.55 -9.09 5.32
CA SER A 32 -31.60 -7.96 6.26
C SER A 32 -30.24 -7.28 6.40
N ILE A 33 -30.19 -5.95 6.51
CA ILE A 33 -28.97 -5.21 6.87
C ILE A 33 -29.22 -4.36 8.12
N ASN A 34 -28.45 -4.53 9.21
CA ASN A 34 -28.65 -3.75 10.45
C ASN A 34 -27.49 -2.78 10.77
N ASP A 35 -27.90 -1.63 11.29
CA ASP A 35 -27.18 -0.58 12.05
C ASP A 35 -25.93 0.10 11.43
N VAL A 36 -26.12 1.37 11.06
CA VAL A 36 -25.06 2.39 10.88
C VAL A 36 -25.18 3.36 12.06
N PRO A 37 -24.12 3.68 12.82
CA PRO A 37 -24.22 4.59 13.95
C PRO A 37 -24.60 6.01 13.47
N PRO A 38 -25.47 6.71 14.22
CA PRO A 38 -25.95 8.03 13.82
C PRO A 38 -24.86 9.08 14.03
N THR A 39 -24.19 9.52 12.96
CA THR A 39 -23.53 10.82 12.95
C THR A 39 -24.60 11.89 12.72
N THR A 40 -24.56 12.94 13.53
CA THR A 40 -25.76 13.65 13.99
C THR A 40 -26.28 14.76 13.07
N ASP A 41 -25.87 14.82 11.80
CA ASP A 41 -26.35 15.84 10.84
C ASP A 41 -26.51 15.33 9.39
N LEU A 42 -26.78 14.03 9.20
CA LEU A 42 -26.96 13.46 7.85
C LEU A 42 -28.35 13.78 7.28
N LEU A 43 -28.42 14.89 6.54
CA LEU A 43 -29.45 15.17 5.53
C LEU A 43 -29.55 13.99 4.55
N LYS A 44 -30.72 13.34 4.46
CA LYS A 44 -31.15 12.40 3.38
C LYS A 44 -30.04 11.96 2.42
N GLN A 45 -29.19 11.05 2.86
CA GLN A 45 -28.12 10.53 2.01
C GLN A 45 -28.64 9.30 1.27
N THR A 46 -28.32 9.20 -0.02
CA THR A 46 -28.72 8.05 -0.84
C THR A 46 -27.69 6.93 -0.66
N VAL A 47 -28.05 5.87 0.07
CA VAL A 47 -27.22 4.64 0.09
C VAL A 47 -27.51 3.83 -1.17
N VAL A 48 -26.49 3.60 -1.99
CA VAL A 48 -26.57 2.77 -3.18
C VAL A 48 -26.16 1.34 -2.82
N VAL A 49 -27.06 0.39 -3.12
CA VAL A 49 -26.81 -1.04 -2.91
C VAL A 49 -26.47 -1.72 -4.23
N ALA A 50 -25.27 -2.27 -4.23
CA ALA A 50 -24.57 -2.71 -5.43
C ALA A 50 -24.28 -4.20 -5.32
N ILE A 51 -24.97 -5.00 -6.15
CA ILE A 51 -24.95 -6.47 -6.07
C ILE A 51 -24.63 -7.03 -7.43
N LYS A 52 -23.72 -7.99 -7.49
CA LYS A 52 -23.44 -8.70 -8.73
C LYS A 52 -23.19 -10.19 -8.48
N ASN A 53 -23.77 -11.01 -9.35
CA ASN A 53 -23.63 -12.46 -9.34
C ASN A 53 -22.32 -12.83 -10.00
N PHE A 54 -21.47 -13.57 -9.28
CA PHE A 54 -20.11 -13.88 -9.71
C PHE A 54 -19.83 -15.38 -9.63
N TYR A 55 -20.76 -16.18 -10.18
CA TYR A 55 -20.44 -17.56 -10.49
C TYR A 55 -19.61 -17.63 -11.76
N ASN A 56 -18.34 -18.05 -11.64
CA ASN A 56 -17.56 -18.40 -12.82
C ASN A 56 -18.12 -19.70 -13.41
N THR A 57 -18.91 -19.59 -14.48
CA THR A 57 -19.54 -20.75 -15.14
C THR A 57 -18.53 -21.78 -15.64
N THR A 58 -17.26 -21.39 -15.79
CA THR A 58 -16.17 -22.27 -16.26
C THR A 58 -15.53 -23.04 -15.12
N THR A 59 -15.21 -22.38 -14.00
CA THR A 59 -14.52 -23.01 -12.86
C THR A 59 -15.49 -23.56 -11.82
N LYS A 60 -16.77 -23.16 -11.85
CA LYS A 60 -17.77 -23.41 -10.80
C LYS A 60 -17.35 -22.93 -9.42
N GLU A 61 -16.44 -21.96 -9.38
CA GLU A 61 -15.93 -21.38 -8.15
C GLU A 61 -16.41 -19.93 -8.01
N PRO A 62 -16.54 -19.45 -6.76
CA PRO A 62 -16.85 -18.06 -6.52
C PRO A 62 -15.72 -17.14 -7.02
N HIS A 63 -16.05 -16.11 -7.82
CA HIS A 63 -15.06 -15.15 -8.32
C HIS A 63 -14.95 -13.94 -7.38
N THR A 64 -13.72 -13.58 -7.02
CA THR A 64 -13.42 -12.45 -6.15
C THR A 64 -13.25 -11.14 -6.91
N LEU A 65 -13.75 -10.03 -6.36
CA LEU A 65 -13.68 -8.74 -7.05
C LEU A 65 -12.27 -8.15 -7.06
N THR A 66 -11.76 -7.85 -8.23
CA THR A 66 -10.54 -7.05 -8.35
C THR A 66 -10.85 -5.58 -8.08
N TYR A 67 -9.87 -4.80 -7.64
CA TYR A 67 -10.06 -3.35 -7.55
C TYR A 67 -10.48 -2.73 -8.87
N ASP A 68 -9.95 -3.23 -9.99
CA ASP A 68 -10.42 -2.82 -11.29
C ASP A 68 -11.93 -3.01 -11.45
N GLN A 69 -12.43 -4.19 -11.08
CA GLN A 69 -13.85 -4.43 -11.13
C GLN A 69 -14.57 -3.42 -10.25
N ILE A 70 -14.15 -3.24 -8.99
CA ILE A 70 -14.71 -2.28 -8.00
C ILE A 70 -14.77 -0.84 -8.55
N TYR A 71 -13.71 -0.39 -9.21
CA TYR A 71 -13.70 0.96 -9.78
C TYR A 71 -14.42 1.08 -11.13
N ARG A 72 -14.41 0.01 -11.95
CA ARG A 72 -15.16 -0.08 -13.22
C ARG A 72 -16.61 -0.48 -13.02
N PHE A 73 -17.07 -0.65 -11.79
CA PHE A 73 -18.48 -0.90 -11.46
C PHE A 73 -19.40 0.29 -11.81
N GLN A 74 -18.98 1.20 -12.68
CA GLN A 74 -19.82 2.14 -13.45
C GLN A 74 -20.94 1.44 -14.26
N ALA A 75 -20.94 0.10 -14.35
CA ALA A 75 -22.02 -0.70 -14.93
C ALA A 75 -22.49 -1.79 -13.95
N TYR A 76 -23.25 -1.41 -12.92
CA TYR A 76 -24.08 -2.39 -12.21
C TYR A 76 -25.19 -2.88 -13.15
N ASP A 77 -25.41 -4.19 -13.18
CA ASP A 77 -26.57 -4.76 -13.87
C ASP A 77 -27.89 -4.28 -13.21
N HIS A 78 -27.84 -3.94 -11.91
CA HIS A 78 -28.99 -3.47 -11.13
C HIS A 78 -28.54 -2.61 -9.91
N VAL A 79 -29.00 -1.35 -9.83
CA VAL A 79 -29.04 -0.56 -8.58
C VAL A 79 -30.35 -0.92 -7.87
N TYR A 80 -30.27 -1.58 -6.71
CA TYR A 80 -31.46 -2.19 -6.09
C TYR A 80 -32.26 -1.23 -5.18
N GLY A 81 -31.78 -0.03 -4.90
CA GLY A 81 -32.55 1.00 -4.19
C GLY A 81 -31.69 2.08 -3.54
N THR A 82 -32.37 3.12 -3.04
CA THR A 82 -31.83 4.24 -2.27
C THR A 82 -32.47 4.23 -0.89
N VAL A 83 -31.69 4.25 0.20
CA VAL A 83 -32.23 4.31 1.58
C VAL A 83 -31.88 5.64 2.21
N ASP A 84 -32.86 6.34 2.79
CA ASP A 84 -32.71 7.72 3.29
C ASP A 84 -31.89 7.86 4.59
N THR A 85 -31.64 6.78 5.38
CA THR A 85 -30.81 6.76 6.62
C THR A 85 -30.55 5.31 7.09
N SER A 86 -29.76 5.12 8.17
CA SER A 86 -29.62 3.85 8.94
C SER A 86 -30.94 3.08 8.98
N GLY A 87 -30.99 1.91 8.35
CA GLY A 87 -32.24 1.18 8.16
C GLY A 87 -32.05 -0.19 7.54
N HIS A 88 -33.09 -1.01 7.69
CA HIS A 88 -33.15 -2.34 7.12
C HIS A 88 -33.40 -2.27 5.61
N PHE A 89 -32.53 -2.90 4.82
CA PHE A 89 -32.67 -3.01 3.38
C PHE A 89 -32.96 -4.46 2.98
N GLU A 90 -33.98 -4.65 2.14
CA GLU A 90 -34.35 -5.96 1.61
C GLU A 90 -33.99 -6.08 0.14
N VAL A 91 -33.07 -6.99 -0.16
CA VAL A 91 -32.78 -7.38 -1.54
C VAL A 91 -33.74 -8.49 -1.94
N ASN A 92 -34.63 -8.20 -2.89
CA ASN A 92 -35.55 -9.18 -3.43
C ASN A 92 -35.06 -9.74 -4.77
N ASN A 93 -35.47 -10.98 -5.09
CA ASN A 93 -35.21 -11.64 -6.38
C ASN A 93 -33.75 -12.02 -6.67
N LEU A 94 -32.94 -12.27 -5.64
CA LEU A 94 -31.66 -12.96 -5.84
C LEU A 94 -31.94 -14.39 -6.32
N ASP A 95 -31.23 -14.83 -7.37
CA ASP A 95 -31.26 -16.22 -7.81
C ASP A 95 -30.77 -17.11 -6.68
N THR A 96 -31.65 -17.99 -6.19
CA THR A 96 -31.40 -18.93 -5.10
C THR A 96 -30.89 -20.28 -5.59
N ALA A 97 -30.46 -20.39 -6.85
CA ALA A 97 -29.80 -21.59 -7.33
C ALA A 97 -28.59 -21.92 -6.42
N PRO A 98 -28.30 -23.21 -6.15
CA PRO A 98 -27.20 -23.63 -5.27
C PRO A 98 -25.81 -23.12 -5.66
N ASP A 99 -25.68 -22.63 -6.90
CA ASP A 99 -24.44 -22.16 -7.50
C ASP A 99 -24.40 -20.62 -7.62
N SER A 100 -25.36 -19.91 -7.04
CA SER A 100 -25.41 -18.44 -7.11
C SER A 100 -24.65 -17.81 -5.95
N TYR A 101 -23.56 -17.13 -6.27
CA TYR A 101 -22.78 -16.37 -5.30
C TYR A 101 -22.84 -14.87 -5.59
N TYR A 102 -23.04 -14.10 -4.53
CA TYR A 102 -23.16 -12.64 -4.61
C TYR A 102 -22.07 -11.97 -3.79
N SER A 103 -21.55 -10.87 -4.32
CA SER A 103 -20.77 -9.90 -3.56
C SER A 103 -21.61 -8.65 -3.37
N LEU A 104 -21.65 -8.15 -2.14
CA LEU A 104 -22.43 -6.99 -1.75
C LEU A 104 -21.48 -5.84 -1.42
N PHE A 105 -21.59 -4.77 -2.18
CA PHE A 105 -20.87 -3.51 -1.98
C PHE A 105 -21.89 -2.40 -1.76
N LEU A 106 -21.66 -1.55 -0.77
CA LEU A 106 -22.52 -0.41 -0.46
C LEU A 106 -21.67 0.84 -0.40
N PHE A 107 -22.25 1.92 -0.88
CA PHE A 107 -21.68 3.25 -0.70
C PHE A 107 -22.75 4.30 -0.53
N VAL A 108 -22.38 5.41 0.08
CA VAL A 108 -23.20 6.61 0.16
C VAL A 108 -22.92 7.45 -1.08
N ASP A 109 -23.93 7.70 -1.90
CA ASP A 109 -23.85 8.56 -3.08
C ASP A 109 -24.11 10.01 -2.66
N GLU A 110 -23.05 10.71 -2.26
CA GLU A 110 -23.16 12.08 -1.75
C GLU A 110 -23.38 13.09 -2.89
N ASN A 111 -22.88 12.79 -4.08
CA ASN A 111 -22.96 13.68 -5.24
C ASN A 111 -24.16 13.39 -6.17
N GLN A 112 -24.93 12.33 -5.89
CA GLN A 112 -26.13 11.88 -6.61
C GLN A 112 -25.85 11.45 -8.06
N ASP A 113 -24.64 10.96 -8.35
CA ASP A 113 -24.28 10.46 -9.68
C ASP A 113 -24.47 8.94 -9.85
N GLN A 114 -24.89 8.24 -8.79
CA GLN A 114 -25.08 6.79 -8.72
C GLN A 114 -23.79 5.98 -8.93
N HIS A 115 -22.64 6.61 -8.74
CA HIS A 115 -21.32 6.01 -8.84
C HIS A 115 -20.54 6.24 -7.55
N TRP A 116 -19.82 5.21 -7.13
CA TRP A 116 -18.93 5.36 -5.99
C TRP A 116 -17.65 6.08 -6.41
N ASN A 117 -17.36 7.18 -5.71
CA ASN A 117 -16.25 8.06 -6.06
C ASN A 117 -15.25 8.17 -4.89
N THR A 118 -13.98 7.87 -5.20
CA THR A 118 -12.89 7.98 -4.22
C THR A 118 -12.44 9.43 -3.98
N ASP A 119 -12.73 10.37 -4.89
CA ASP A 119 -12.37 11.79 -4.73
C ASP A 119 -13.36 12.59 -3.86
N THR A 120 -14.57 12.09 -3.70
CA THR A 120 -15.56 12.62 -2.74
C THR A 120 -15.49 11.93 -1.39
N PHE A 121 -14.63 10.91 -1.23
CA PHE A 121 -14.48 10.10 -0.01
C PHE A 121 -15.78 9.43 0.45
N GLU A 122 -16.65 9.09 -0.49
CA GLU A 122 -17.95 8.50 -0.21
C GLU A 122 -17.82 7.27 0.70
N PRO A 123 -18.50 7.28 1.87
CA PRO A 123 -18.48 6.15 2.79
C PRO A 123 -18.87 4.87 2.08
N CYS A 124 -18.01 3.85 2.17
CA CYS A 124 -18.25 2.56 1.54
C CYS A 124 -17.98 1.40 2.50
N GLY A 125 -18.60 0.26 2.21
CA GLY A 125 -18.45 -0.96 2.98
C GLY A 125 -18.92 -2.18 2.21
N TRP A 126 -18.46 -3.35 2.65
CA TRP A 126 -18.84 -4.64 2.10
C TRP A 126 -18.89 -5.68 3.21
N ASN A 127 -19.55 -6.80 2.95
CA ASN A 127 -19.55 -7.92 3.88
C ASN A 127 -18.18 -8.63 3.82
N LEU A 128 -17.57 -8.98 4.96
CA LEU A 128 -16.40 -9.85 5.06
C LEU A 128 -16.88 -11.13 5.78
N LEU A 129 -16.78 -12.30 5.17
CA LEU A 129 -17.18 -13.55 5.82
C LEU A 129 -16.11 -13.90 6.86
N PRO A 130 -16.49 -14.18 8.13
CA PRO A 130 -15.54 -14.43 9.22
C PRO A 130 -14.57 -15.61 8.98
N ASP A 131 -14.97 -16.60 8.17
CA ASP A 131 -14.29 -17.89 8.07
C ASP A 131 -13.67 -18.19 6.69
N VAL A 132 -13.64 -17.20 5.78
CA VAL A 132 -13.08 -17.39 4.43
C VAL A 132 -11.82 -16.53 4.29
N THR A 133 -10.71 -17.20 4.00
CA THR A 133 -9.41 -16.60 3.64
C THR A 133 -9.57 -15.47 2.60
N PRO A 134 -8.62 -14.52 2.56
CA PRO A 134 -8.94 -13.11 2.41
C PRO A 134 -9.13 -12.68 0.95
N GLN A 135 -10.33 -12.93 0.45
CA GLN A 135 -10.79 -12.52 -0.86
C GLN A 135 -11.40 -11.11 -0.79
N PRO A 136 -11.03 -10.16 -1.67
CA PRO A 136 -11.56 -8.80 -1.69
C PRO A 136 -13.04 -8.60 -1.39
N ILE A 137 -13.94 -9.49 -1.80
CA ILE A 137 -15.31 -9.51 -1.30
C ILE A 137 -15.73 -10.99 -1.25
N PRO A 138 -16.14 -11.55 -0.11
CA PRO A 138 -16.67 -12.90 -0.03
C PRO A 138 -17.89 -13.03 -0.94
N THR A 139 -18.06 -14.26 -1.40
CA THR A 139 -19.13 -14.67 -2.28
C THR A 139 -20.13 -15.47 -1.45
N LEU A 140 -21.37 -14.99 -1.40
CA LEU A 140 -22.39 -15.43 -0.45
C LEU A 140 -22.96 -16.81 -0.80
N SER A 141 -23.22 -17.65 0.23
CA SER A 141 -24.18 -18.76 0.10
C SER A 141 -25.59 -18.26 0.44
N THR A 142 -26.61 -18.92 -0.11
CA THR A 142 -28.03 -18.53 0.04
C THR A 142 -28.59 -18.63 1.45
N ASP A 143 -27.84 -19.19 2.40
CA ASP A 143 -28.32 -19.60 3.73
C ASP A 143 -28.22 -18.49 4.80
N GLN A 144 -27.43 -17.43 4.56
CA GLN A 144 -27.30 -16.30 5.50
C GLN A 144 -28.30 -15.20 5.14
N THR A 145 -29.23 -14.89 6.04
CA THR A 145 -30.34 -13.94 5.79
C THR A 145 -30.16 -12.54 6.40
N VAL A 146 -29.08 -12.30 7.16
CA VAL A 146 -28.82 -11.00 7.80
C VAL A 146 -27.33 -10.66 7.71
N TRP A 147 -27.00 -9.42 7.33
CA TRP A 147 -25.64 -8.90 7.19
C TRP A 147 -25.50 -7.52 7.84
N ASN A 148 -24.48 -7.32 8.68
CA ASN A 148 -24.20 -6.00 9.21
C ASN A 148 -23.02 -5.42 8.43
N ILE A 149 -23.26 -4.33 7.69
CA ILE A 149 -22.22 -3.69 6.88
C ILE A 149 -22.04 -2.25 7.37
N THR A 150 -20.85 -1.98 7.89
CA THR A 150 -20.46 -0.63 8.30
C THR A 150 -19.89 0.11 7.10
N LEU A 151 -20.47 1.27 6.78
CA LEU A 151 -19.91 2.17 5.76
C LEU A 151 -18.88 3.08 6.42
N ASN A 152 -17.67 3.07 5.90
CA ASN A 152 -16.58 3.90 6.38
C ASN A 152 -16.11 4.85 5.27
N SER A 153 -16.03 6.13 5.61
CA SER A 153 -15.37 7.15 4.79
C SER A 153 -13.86 6.96 4.82
N GLY A 154 -13.20 7.33 3.72
CA GLY A 154 -11.77 7.62 3.76
C GLY A 154 -11.47 8.92 4.51
N MET A 155 -10.21 9.32 4.57
CA MET A 155 -9.72 10.53 5.22
C MET A 155 -8.66 11.19 4.36
N ASN A 156 -8.67 12.51 4.31
CA ASN A 156 -7.59 13.32 3.74
C ASN A 156 -7.04 14.29 4.78
N PHE A 157 -5.89 14.88 4.46
CA PHE A 157 -5.42 16.07 5.16
C PHE A 157 -6.24 17.30 4.76
N THR A 158 -6.59 18.11 5.75
CA THR A 158 -7.39 19.33 5.58
C THR A 158 -6.73 20.52 6.27
N GLU A 159 -7.19 21.74 5.98
CA GLU A 159 -6.70 22.95 6.67
C GLU A 159 -6.95 22.90 8.19
N ASP A 160 -7.97 22.17 8.64
CA ASP A 160 -8.27 21.97 10.07
C ASP A 160 -7.23 21.11 10.79
N ASP A 161 -6.39 20.36 10.04
CA ASP A 161 -5.30 19.58 10.59
C ASP A 161 -4.02 20.42 10.83
N ILE A 162 -3.95 21.65 10.29
CA ILE A 162 -2.79 22.53 10.45
C ILE A 162 -2.59 22.86 11.92
N ASN A 163 -1.47 22.40 12.49
CA ASN A 163 -1.18 22.57 13.90
C ASN A 163 0.33 22.48 14.17
N SER A 164 0.75 22.91 15.35
CA SER A 164 2.14 22.84 15.81
C SER A 164 2.22 22.45 17.27
N VAL A 165 3.29 21.75 17.63
CA VAL A 165 3.65 21.41 19.00
C VAL A 165 5.14 21.70 19.22
N ALA A 166 5.62 21.49 20.44
CA ALA A 166 7.06 21.46 20.65
C ALA A 166 7.68 20.43 19.70
N ASN A 167 8.71 20.84 18.94
CA ASN A 167 9.49 19.95 18.07
C ASN A 167 8.77 19.43 16.81
N GLY A 168 7.63 20.00 16.42
CA GLY A 168 7.05 19.75 15.12
C GLY A 168 5.90 20.66 14.71
N ALA A 169 5.67 20.76 13.41
CA ALA A 169 4.58 21.48 12.78
C ALA A 169 4.05 20.70 11.58
N PHE A 170 2.73 20.65 11.43
CA PHE A 170 2.06 20.13 10.25
C PHE A 170 1.40 21.28 9.49
N GLY A 171 1.57 21.28 8.17
CA GLY A 171 1.01 22.30 7.28
C GLY A 171 1.03 21.89 5.82
N PHE A 172 0.77 22.85 4.94
CA PHE A 172 0.82 22.64 3.49
C PHE A 172 1.87 23.53 2.83
N VAL A 173 2.70 22.95 1.96
CA VAL A 173 3.69 23.66 1.15
C VAL A 173 3.39 23.37 -0.31
N LYS A 174 3.14 24.42 -1.10
CA LYS A 174 2.73 24.31 -2.53
C LYS A 174 1.55 23.35 -2.76
N GLY A 175 0.63 23.24 -1.79
CA GLY A 175 -0.54 22.36 -1.85
C GLY A 175 -0.31 20.93 -1.35
N TYR A 176 0.90 20.59 -0.89
CA TYR A 176 1.23 19.26 -0.40
C TYR A 176 1.31 19.24 1.13
N PRO A 177 0.81 18.18 1.79
CA PRO A 177 0.93 18.01 3.24
C PRO A 177 2.39 17.78 3.65
N VAL A 178 2.86 18.57 4.60
CA VAL A 178 4.22 18.53 5.12
C VAL A 178 4.17 18.43 6.64
N LEU A 179 4.86 17.41 7.17
CA LEU A 179 5.18 17.31 8.59
C LEU A 179 6.65 17.69 8.77
N HIS A 180 6.89 18.88 9.34
CA HIS A 180 8.22 19.32 9.75
C HIS A 180 8.45 18.95 11.21
N THR A 181 9.54 18.25 11.51
CA THR A 181 9.93 17.88 12.89
C THR A 181 11.37 18.28 13.15
N TRP A 182 11.67 18.70 14.38
CA TRP A 182 13.02 19.09 14.79
C TRP A 182 13.41 18.62 16.19
N GLY A 183 14.70 18.61 16.51
CA GLY A 183 15.19 18.22 17.84
C GLY A 183 15.69 16.77 17.91
N SER A 184 15.61 16.14 19.10
CA SER A 184 16.09 14.77 19.29
C SER A 184 15.19 13.73 18.59
N PRO A 185 15.68 12.52 18.29
CA PRO A 185 14.85 11.50 17.63
C PRO A 185 13.52 11.23 18.36
N THR A 186 13.54 11.16 19.70
CA THR A 186 12.34 10.99 20.51
C THR A 186 11.41 12.20 20.49
N ASP A 187 11.95 13.43 20.46
CA ASP A 187 11.13 14.64 20.38
C ASP A 187 10.39 14.73 19.04
N ARG A 188 11.09 14.43 17.94
CA ARG A 188 10.53 14.40 16.59
C ARG A 188 9.44 13.34 16.46
N ALA A 189 9.71 12.14 16.97
CA ALA A 189 8.77 11.04 16.93
C ALA A 189 7.52 11.32 17.78
N TYR A 190 7.68 11.95 18.96
CA TYR A 190 6.54 12.43 19.75
C TYR A 190 5.69 13.45 18.97
N ALA A 191 6.31 14.45 18.36
CA ALA A 191 5.60 15.46 17.57
C ALA A 191 4.85 14.84 16.39
N HIS A 192 5.45 13.86 15.70
CA HIS A 192 4.79 13.09 14.64
C HIS A 192 3.53 12.39 15.18
N GLY A 193 3.66 11.61 16.24
CA GLY A 193 2.54 10.91 16.85
C GLY A 193 1.43 11.86 17.32
N PHE A 194 1.79 13.01 17.88
CA PHE A 194 0.84 14.00 18.37
C PHE A 194 0.05 14.66 17.23
N LEU A 195 0.75 15.12 16.19
CA LEU A 195 0.14 15.89 15.10
C LEU A 195 -0.69 15.01 14.16
N LEU A 196 -0.30 13.75 13.96
CA LEU A 196 -0.91 12.87 12.95
C LEU A 196 -1.72 11.70 13.55
N ALA A 197 -2.07 11.75 14.85
CA ALA A 197 -2.66 10.62 15.57
C ALA A 197 -3.89 10.00 14.87
N LYS A 198 -4.81 10.83 14.36
CA LYS A 198 -6.02 10.38 13.68
C LYS A 198 -5.69 9.63 12.39
N GLN A 199 -4.75 10.17 11.62
CA GLN A 199 -4.32 9.64 10.34
C GLN A 199 -3.56 8.32 10.53
N ILE A 200 -2.76 8.18 11.61
CA ILE A 200 -2.09 6.92 11.96
C ILE A 200 -3.12 5.81 12.23
N VAL A 201 -4.17 6.10 13.01
CA VAL A 201 -5.24 5.14 13.28
C VAL A 201 -5.98 4.78 11.98
N HIS A 202 -6.25 5.77 11.13
CA HIS A 202 -6.93 5.57 9.85
C HIS A 202 -6.11 4.67 8.90
N LEU A 203 -4.79 4.91 8.81
CA LEU A 203 -3.86 4.09 8.04
C LEU A 203 -3.84 2.64 8.52
N LEU A 204 -3.79 2.41 9.84
CA LEU A 204 -3.88 1.06 10.40
C LEU A 204 -5.18 0.38 9.98
N ARG A 205 -6.33 1.04 10.14
CA ARG A 205 -7.65 0.45 9.89
C ARG A 205 -7.80 -0.01 8.44
N PHE A 206 -7.62 0.90 7.49
CA PHE A 206 -8.01 0.65 6.11
C PHE A 206 -6.90 0.01 5.27
N TRP A 207 -5.66 0.48 5.44
CA TRP A 207 -4.57 -0.07 4.65
C TRP A 207 -3.99 -1.35 5.28
N LEU A 208 -3.67 -1.32 6.58
CA LEU A 208 -3.03 -2.49 7.20
C LEU A 208 -4.03 -3.59 7.53
N LEU A 209 -5.04 -3.32 8.35
CA LEU A 209 -5.97 -4.36 8.79
C LEU A 209 -6.86 -4.83 7.65
N GLU A 210 -7.45 -3.92 6.88
CA GLU A 210 -8.47 -4.27 5.87
C GLU A 210 -7.87 -4.62 4.50
N SER A 211 -6.75 -4.03 4.06
CA SER A 211 -6.14 -4.35 2.75
C SER A 211 -4.96 -5.31 2.82
N THR A 212 -4.16 -5.26 3.89
CA THR A 212 -2.91 -6.03 4.02
C THR A 212 -3.12 -7.34 4.80
N VAL A 213 -3.57 -7.26 6.05
CA VAL A 213 -3.76 -8.42 6.93
C VAL A 213 -5.05 -9.17 6.59
N ARG A 214 -6.14 -8.44 6.39
CA ARG A 214 -7.48 -8.94 6.01
C ARG A 214 -8.12 -9.93 6.98
N ASP A 215 -7.57 -10.05 8.18
CA ASP A 215 -8.05 -10.95 9.23
C ASP A 215 -7.73 -10.34 10.60
N TYR A 216 -8.76 -9.82 11.26
CA TYR A 216 -8.66 -9.12 12.53
C TYR A 216 -8.32 -10.07 13.69
N ASP A 217 -8.81 -11.31 13.64
CA ASP A 217 -8.55 -12.31 14.65
C ASP A 217 -7.11 -12.82 14.54
N TYR A 218 -6.63 -13.08 13.32
CA TYR A 218 -5.23 -13.40 13.07
C TYR A 218 -4.30 -12.26 13.52
N TYR A 219 -4.67 -11.01 13.25
CA TYR A 219 -3.90 -9.85 13.70
C TYR A 219 -3.72 -9.86 15.23
N ASN A 220 -4.83 -9.96 15.97
CA ASN A 220 -4.80 -9.92 17.44
C ASN A 220 -4.18 -11.19 18.06
N ASN A 221 -4.43 -12.37 17.48
CA ASN A 221 -4.07 -13.65 18.10
C ASN A 221 -2.74 -14.24 17.61
N ALA A 222 -2.21 -13.78 16.47
CA ALA A 222 -0.95 -14.26 15.92
C ALA A 222 0.07 -13.14 15.71
N VAL A 223 -0.30 -12.05 15.02
CA VAL A 223 0.65 -10.96 14.69
C VAL A 223 1.12 -10.23 15.94
N ILE A 224 0.18 -9.72 16.75
CA ILE A 224 0.52 -8.96 17.96
C ILE A 224 1.36 -9.80 18.96
N PRO A 225 1.00 -11.07 19.27
CA PRO A 225 1.85 -11.92 20.12
C PRO A 225 3.23 -12.19 19.51
N PHE A 226 3.33 -12.35 18.19
CA PHE A 226 4.60 -12.57 17.51
C PHE A 226 5.56 -11.37 17.66
N LEU A 227 5.05 -10.14 17.53
CA LEU A 227 5.82 -8.92 17.71
C LEU A 227 6.39 -8.77 19.14
N LYS A 228 5.80 -9.45 20.12
CA LYS A 228 6.27 -9.47 21.52
C LYS A 228 7.32 -10.54 21.80
N THR A 229 7.60 -11.43 20.83
CA THR A 229 8.54 -12.52 21.05
C THR A 229 9.99 -12.01 21.04
N PRO A 230 10.91 -12.66 21.78
CA PRO A 230 12.34 -12.32 21.73
C PRO A 230 13.00 -12.54 20.35
N VAL A 231 12.30 -13.17 19.39
CA VAL A 231 12.76 -13.34 18.01
C VAL A 231 12.70 -12.00 17.27
N VAL A 232 11.77 -11.13 17.66
CA VAL A 232 11.63 -9.78 17.15
C VAL A 232 12.54 -8.85 17.95
N VAL A 233 13.78 -8.67 17.49
CA VAL A 233 14.68 -7.68 18.08
C VAL A 233 14.50 -6.34 17.40
N ILE A 234 13.99 -5.38 18.16
CA ILE A 234 13.87 -3.98 17.78
C ILE A 234 15.05 -3.22 18.40
N PRO A 235 15.79 -2.39 17.63
CA PRO A 235 16.89 -1.60 18.18
C PRO A 235 16.41 -0.62 19.24
N GLN A 236 17.20 -0.36 20.27
CA GLN A 236 16.76 0.51 21.37
C GLN A 236 16.31 1.90 20.87
N GLN A 237 17.10 2.53 20.00
CA GLN A 237 16.72 3.81 19.41
C GLN A 237 15.36 3.75 18.68
N ALA A 238 15.14 2.71 17.89
CA ALA A 238 13.88 2.49 17.18
C ALA A 238 12.70 2.36 18.13
N HIS A 239 12.91 1.56 19.16
CA HIS A 239 11.94 1.29 20.20
C HIS A 239 11.56 2.59 20.91
N ASP A 240 12.55 3.42 21.24
CA ASP A 240 12.34 4.71 21.90
C ASP A 240 11.56 5.69 21.00
N GLU A 241 11.89 5.77 19.71
CA GLU A 241 11.16 6.61 18.76
C GLU A 241 9.71 6.11 18.53
N MET A 242 9.50 4.80 18.37
CA MET A 242 8.15 4.22 18.26
C MET A 242 7.31 4.43 19.53
N HIS A 243 7.94 4.30 20.71
CA HIS A 243 7.27 4.61 21.97
C HIS A 243 6.92 6.08 22.10
N ALA A 244 7.83 6.98 21.71
CA ALA A 244 7.58 8.41 21.71
C ALA A 244 6.42 8.78 20.77
N THR A 245 6.36 8.15 19.59
CA THR A 245 5.23 8.28 18.66
C THR A 245 3.92 7.86 19.31
N PHE A 246 3.87 6.68 19.93
CA PHE A 246 2.66 6.23 20.63
C PHE A 246 2.25 7.18 21.77
N ASN A 247 3.21 7.67 22.56
CA ASN A 247 2.93 8.64 23.62
C ASN A 247 2.37 9.96 23.05
N GLY A 248 2.92 10.45 21.94
CA GLY A 248 2.39 11.62 21.23
C GLY A 248 0.95 11.40 20.80
N MET A 249 0.64 10.22 20.24
CA MET A 249 -0.74 9.86 19.87
C MET A 249 -1.69 9.91 21.06
N VAL A 250 -1.28 9.37 22.22
CA VAL A 250 -2.09 9.39 23.45
C VAL A 250 -2.32 10.81 23.95
N ASP A 251 -1.27 11.64 23.95
CA ASP A 251 -1.33 13.01 24.46
C ASP A 251 -2.08 13.98 23.52
N SER A 252 -2.24 13.62 22.24
CA SER A 252 -3.02 14.40 21.26
C SER A 252 -4.49 14.57 21.63
N GLY A 253 -5.02 13.67 22.48
CA GLY A 253 -6.44 13.60 22.80
C GLY A 253 -7.32 13.05 21.66
N ALA A 254 -6.72 12.57 20.57
CA ALA A 254 -7.45 11.92 19.48
C ALA A 254 -8.12 10.61 19.94
N ASN A 255 -9.21 10.23 19.26
CA ASN A 255 -9.84 8.94 19.50
C ASN A 255 -8.96 7.81 18.91
N LEU A 256 -8.34 7.03 19.78
CA LEU A 256 -7.48 5.90 19.41
C LEU A 256 -8.23 4.56 19.37
N PHE A 257 -9.57 4.54 19.50
CA PHE A 257 -10.33 3.31 19.43
C PHE A 257 -10.34 2.74 18.01
N VAL A 258 -10.04 1.45 17.87
CA VAL A 258 -10.05 0.69 16.62
C VAL A 258 -11.26 -0.26 16.65
N PRO A 259 -12.39 0.09 16.00
CA PRO A 259 -13.61 -0.70 16.04
C PRO A 259 -13.43 -2.15 15.58
N GLU A 260 -12.62 -2.37 14.55
CA GLU A 260 -12.36 -3.67 13.93
C GLU A 260 -11.71 -4.66 14.90
N LEU A 261 -10.90 -4.14 15.83
CA LEU A 261 -10.22 -4.94 16.85
C LEU A 261 -10.93 -4.89 18.21
N ASN A 262 -11.99 -4.09 18.33
CA ASN A 262 -12.71 -3.80 19.56
C ASN A 262 -11.78 -3.43 20.74
N ARG A 263 -10.76 -2.62 20.46
CA ARG A 263 -9.79 -2.15 21.46
C ARG A 263 -9.21 -0.80 21.07
N ASN A 264 -8.57 -0.13 22.02
CA ASN A 264 -7.72 1.00 21.69
C ASN A 264 -6.46 0.53 20.95
N PHE A 265 -5.96 1.42 20.09
CA PHE A 265 -4.65 1.35 19.48
C PHE A 265 -3.57 1.23 20.56
N THR A 266 -2.56 0.39 20.33
CA THR A 266 -1.47 0.13 21.27
C THR A 266 -0.11 0.36 20.63
N TYR A 267 0.95 0.37 21.45
CA TYR A 267 2.33 0.49 20.97
C TYR A 267 2.67 -0.57 19.91
N GLU A 268 2.18 -1.79 20.07
CA GLU A 268 2.42 -2.87 19.12
C GLU A 268 1.85 -2.59 17.73
N ASP A 269 0.81 -1.77 17.62
CA ASP A 269 0.30 -1.33 16.33
C ASP A 269 1.28 -0.36 15.64
N VAL A 270 1.99 0.50 16.38
CA VAL A 270 3.10 1.33 15.84
C VAL A 270 4.25 0.44 15.36
N VAL A 271 4.60 -0.56 16.16
CA VAL A 271 5.62 -1.54 15.80
C VAL A 271 5.22 -2.26 14.50
N TYR A 272 3.96 -2.66 14.37
CA TYR A 272 3.48 -3.32 13.17
C TYR A 272 3.51 -2.41 11.95
N ILE A 273 3.07 -1.14 12.06
CA ILE A 273 3.15 -0.16 10.96
C ILE A 273 4.57 -0.08 10.40
N ASN A 274 5.56 0.02 11.28
CA ASN A 274 6.98 0.13 10.89
C ASN A 274 7.58 -1.21 10.43
N ASN A 275 6.80 -2.28 10.45
CA ASN A 275 7.22 -3.64 10.13
C ASN A 275 6.12 -4.41 9.38
N TYR A 276 5.30 -3.74 8.57
CA TYR A 276 4.10 -4.36 7.99
C TYR A 276 4.41 -5.52 7.03
N GLY A 277 5.63 -5.56 6.48
CA GLY A 277 6.15 -6.69 5.69
C GLY A 277 6.57 -7.90 6.53
N VAL A 278 6.55 -7.81 7.86
CA VAL A 278 6.92 -8.87 8.79
C VAL A 278 5.69 -9.69 9.15
N GLN A 279 5.79 -11.00 8.94
CA GLN A 279 4.75 -11.94 9.35
C GLN A 279 5.27 -12.95 10.37
N PRO A 280 4.41 -13.41 11.28
CA PRO A 280 4.67 -14.66 11.98
C PRO A 280 4.98 -15.74 10.94
N PRO A 281 6.09 -16.50 11.07
CA PRO A 281 6.30 -17.63 10.18
C PRO A 281 5.08 -18.55 10.25
N PRO A 282 4.62 -19.14 9.14
CA PRO A 282 3.61 -20.18 9.23
C PRO A 282 4.11 -21.25 10.20
N ILE A 283 3.21 -21.69 11.07
CA ILE A 283 3.32 -22.88 11.91
C ILE A 283 3.97 -24.00 11.05
N PRO A 284 4.91 -24.78 11.61
CA PRO A 284 6.12 -25.28 10.95
C PRO A 284 5.96 -25.74 9.49
N LEU A 285 6.78 -25.14 8.62
CA LEU A 285 7.12 -25.59 7.27
C LEU A 285 7.80 -26.97 7.29
N SER A 286 7.02 -28.02 7.57
CA SER A 286 7.35 -29.36 7.11
C SER A 286 6.46 -29.69 5.92
N SER A 287 7.08 -29.71 4.74
CA SER A 287 6.60 -30.32 3.50
C SER A 287 5.31 -29.77 2.88
N SER A 288 5.39 -28.72 2.08
CA SER A 288 5.11 -28.82 0.63
C SER A 288 5.12 -27.43 -0.02
N ARG A 289 5.75 -27.36 -1.20
CA ARG A 289 5.74 -26.23 -2.13
C ARG A 289 4.32 -25.82 -2.56
N GLU A 290 3.34 -26.71 -2.37
CA GLU A 290 1.92 -26.51 -2.66
C GLU A 290 1.16 -25.83 -1.52
N TYR A 291 1.46 -26.13 -0.25
CA TYR A 291 0.71 -25.54 0.87
C TYR A 291 0.89 -24.02 0.97
N SER A 292 2.11 -23.51 0.75
CA SER A 292 2.34 -22.06 0.67
C SER A 292 1.72 -21.40 -0.56
N ARG A 293 1.45 -22.13 -1.66
CA ARG A 293 0.78 -21.57 -2.84
C ARG A 293 -0.73 -21.46 -2.68
N GLU A 294 -1.34 -22.36 -1.91
CA GLU A 294 -2.79 -22.38 -1.66
C GLU A 294 -3.20 -21.63 -0.38
N HIS A 295 -2.37 -21.63 0.68
CA HIS A 295 -2.79 -21.21 2.02
C HIS A 295 -1.95 -20.10 2.64
N ALA A 296 -0.78 -19.75 2.09
CA ALA A 296 -0.17 -18.48 2.49
C ALA A 296 -1.06 -17.38 1.93
N PRO A 297 -1.51 -16.40 2.73
CA PRO A 297 -2.18 -15.24 2.18
C PRO A 297 -1.27 -14.72 1.08
N ARG A 298 -1.78 -14.58 -0.14
CA ARG A 298 -1.02 -14.02 -1.26
C ARG A 298 -0.77 -12.57 -0.91
N PHE A 299 0.27 -12.32 -0.11
CA PHE A 299 0.66 -10.96 0.19
C PHE A 299 1.08 -10.34 -1.12
N ARG A 300 0.44 -9.21 -1.36
CA ARG A 300 0.72 -8.30 -2.46
C ARG A 300 2.23 -8.09 -2.53
N SER A 301 2.81 -8.52 -3.64
CA SER A 301 4.20 -8.25 -3.94
C SER A 301 4.32 -6.75 -4.16
N THR A 302 4.91 -5.99 -3.24
CA THR A 302 5.02 -4.54 -3.45
C THR A 302 5.74 -4.28 -4.78
N HIS A 303 5.25 -3.30 -5.52
CA HIS A 303 5.66 -3.04 -6.89
C HIS A 303 6.27 -1.66 -6.92
N CYS A 304 7.55 -1.56 -7.21
CA CYS A 304 8.24 -0.27 -7.23
C CYS A 304 9.20 -0.27 -8.41
N SER A 305 9.36 0.90 -9.02
CA SER A 305 10.30 1.11 -10.13
C SER A 305 11.15 2.32 -9.81
N GLN A 306 12.46 2.23 -10.04
CA GLN A 306 13.39 3.32 -9.76
C GLN A 306 14.37 3.49 -10.92
N PHE A 307 14.71 4.74 -11.23
CA PHE A 307 15.61 5.14 -12.29
C PHE A 307 16.66 6.10 -11.74
N SER A 308 17.82 6.11 -12.37
CA SER A 308 18.85 7.13 -12.18
C SER A 308 19.53 7.43 -13.50
N ALA A 309 19.87 8.70 -13.74
CA ALA A 309 20.62 9.17 -14.90
C ALA A 309 21.63 10.24 -14.46
N TRP A 310 22.79 10.31 -15.11
CA TRP A 310 23.87 11.26 -14.76
C TRP A 310 24.82 11.53 -15.95
N GLY A 311 25.92 12.25 -15.72
CA GLY A 311 26.98 12.46 -16.71
C GLY A 311 26.55 13.28 -17.94
N ASP A 312 27.07 12.89 -19.11
CA ASP A 312 26.81 13.57 -20.39
C ASP A 312 25.32 13.52 -20.77
N ARG A 313 24.55 12.56 -20.22
CA ARG A 313 23.12 12.44 -20.47
C ARG A 313 22.32 13.53 -19.79
N THR A 314 22.72 14.00 -18.62
CA THR A 314 21.98 15.01 -17.85
C THR A 314 22.57 16.41 -17.99
N GLY A 315 23.83 16.51 -18.43
CA GLY A 315 24.54 17.78 -18.59
C GLY A 315 24.58 18.56 -17.27
N ASP A 316 24.29 19.86 -17.33
CA ASP A 316 24.40 20.79 -16.20
C ASP A 316 23.43 20.49 -15.03
N VAL A 317 22.43 19.63 -15.24
CA VAL A 317 21.50 19.22 -14.16
C VAL A 317 22.17 18.27 -13.16
N GLY A 318 23.20 17.54 -13.59
CA GLY A 318 23.84 16.49 -12.80
C GLY A 318 22.92 15.30 -12.57
N THR A 319 23.09 14.58 -11.46
CA THR A 319 22.37 13.32 -11.22
C THR A 319 20.88 13.57 -10.96
N ILE A 320 20.05 12.83 -11.70
CA ILE A 320 18.60 12.79 -11.53
C ILE A 320 18.21 11.37 -11.12
N ALA A 321 17.42 11.22 -10.06
CA ALA A 321 16.84 9.95 -9.67
C ALA A 321 15.31 10.04 -9.63
N ALA A 322 14.64 8.94 -9.92
CA ALA A 322 13.18 8.93 -10.06
C ALA A 322 12.59 7.61 -9.55
N ARG A 323 11.36 7.65 -9.03
CA ARG A 323 10.65 6.45 -8.55
C ARG A 323 9.14 6.53 -8.69
N ASN A 324 8.55 5.35 -8.87
CA ASN A 324 7.16 5.07 -8.51
C ASN A 324 7.07 4.13 -7.29
N MET A 325 6.17 4.46 -6.39
CA MET A 325 5.71 3.59 -5.30
C MET A 325 4.36 2.98 -5.71
N ASP A 326 4.26 1.65 -5.71
CA ASP A 326 3.06 0.93 -6.16
C ASP A 326 2.69 -0.27 -5.27
N ASP A 327 1.38 -0.58 -5.27
CA ASP A 327 0.73 -1.76 -4.67
C ASP A 327 0.28 -1.62 -3.21
N GLU A 328 0.55 -0.49 -2.58
CA GLU A 328 -0.01 -0.12 -1.27
C GLU A 328 -1.39 0.55 -1.35
N LEU A 329 -2.00 0.60 -2.54
CA LEU A 329 -3.32 1.17 -2.77
C LEU A 329 -4.43 0.22 -2.31
N ASP A 330 -5.19 0.61 -1.27
CA ASP A 330 -6.47 -0.02 -0.96
C ASP A 330 -7.61 0.58 -1.80
N ILE A 331 -8.82 0.05 -1.65
CA ILE A 331 -9.99 0.58 -2.33
C ILE A 331 -10.23 2.06 -2.01
N ARG A 332 -10.03 2.52 -0.77
CA ARG A 332 -10.25 3.93 -0.42
C ARG A 332 -9.09 4.85 -0.82
N LYS A 333 -8.02 4.30 -1.42
CA LYS A 333 -6.77 5.01 -1.71
C LYS A 333 -6.22 5.73 -0.46
N THR A 334 -6.26 5.06 0.68
CA THR A 334 -5.81 5.55 1.98
C THR A 334 -4.36 6.02 1.93
N THR A 335 -3.48 5.29 1.25
CA THR A 335 -2.07 5.67 1.13
C THR A 335 -1.81 6.88 0.23
N VAL A 336 -2.71 7.12 -0.74
CA VAL A 336 -2.70 8.32 -1.60
C VAL A 336 -3.21 9.53 -0.83
N SER A 337 -4.34 9.38 -0.13
CA SER A 337 -5.00 10.45 0.61
C SER A 337 -4.26 10.86 1.89
N LEU A 338 -3.50 9.94 2.49
CA LEU A 338 -2.65 10.17 3.64
C LEU A 338 -1.15 10.26 3.29
N PHE A 339 -0.81 10.52 2.03
CA PHE A 339 0.56 10.83 1.65
C PHE A 339 1.04 12.07 2.41
N VAL A 340 2.26 12.04 2.97
CA VAL A 340 2.87 13.18 3.67
C VAL A 340 4.36 13.26 3.39
N MET A 341 4.87 14.48 3.17
CA MET A 341 6.30 14.75 3.13
C MET A 341 6.78 15.05 4.55
N MET A 342 7.70 14.23 5.06
CA MET A 342 8.25 14.37 6.40
C MET A 342 9.61 15.05 6.31
N ALA A 343 9.67 16.34 6.63
CA ALA A 343 10.90 17.11 6.73
C ALA A 343 11.49 16.97 8.14
N VAL A 344 12.64 16.31 8.24
CA VAL A 344 13.26 15.95 9.51
C VAL A 344 14.52 16.78 9.70
N GLN A 345 14.50 17.66 10.69
CA GLN A 345 15.61 18.54 11.04
C GLN A 345 16.28 18.08 12.35
N PRO A 346 17.48 17.49 12.29
CA PRO A 346 18.15 17.05 13.49
C PRO A 346 18.60 18.23 14.37
N THR A 347 18.89 17.94 15.65
CA THR A 347 19.49 18.93 16.56
C THR A 347 20.82 19.44 16.02
N ASN A 348 20.99 20.77 15.98
CA ASN A 348 22.25 21.39 15.57
C ASN A 348 23.45 20.79 16.33
N GLY A 349 24.44 20.31 15.59
CA GLY A 349 25.65 19.71 16.16
C GLY A 349 25.52 18.24 16.58
N SER A 350 24.39 17.57 16.34
CA SER A 350 24.28 16.11 16.50
C SER A 350 25.13 15.34 15.50
N GLY A 351 25.52 15.98 14.38
CA GLY A 351 26.19 15.36 13.25
C GLY A 351 25.24 14.65 12.28
N GLU A 352 23.96 14.51 12.61
CA GLU A 352 22.94 13.98 11.70
C GLU A 352 22.62 15.00 10.58
N LEU A 353 22.21 14.50 9.42
CA LEU A 353 21.82 15.32 8.29
C LEU A 353 20.32 15.59 8.28
N ALA A 354 19.92 16.80 7.86
CA ALA A 354 18.52 17.07 7.55
C ALA A 354 18.08 16.25 6.32
N TYR A 355 16.86 15.73 6.34
CA TYR A 355 16.33 14.96 5.21
C TYR A 355 14.82 15.11 5.07
N VAL A 356 14.33 14.80 3.87
CA VAL A 356 12.92 14.71 3.53
C VAL A 356 12.60 13.25 3.20
N ASN A 357 11.58 12.71 3.83
CA ASN A 357 11.04 11.37 3.56
C ASN A 357 9.64 11.49 2.93
N TYR A 358 9.35 10.63 1.96
CA TYR A 358 8.06 10.59 1.27
C TYR A 358 7.32 9.31 1.66
N GLY A 359 6.24 9.43 2.42
CA GLY A 359 5.54 8.24 2.91
C GLY A 359 4.24 8.58 3.61
N TRP A 360 3.96 7.82 4.68
CA TRP A 360 2.66 7.83 5.35
C TRP A 360 2.81 8.08 6.86
N PRO A 361 1.76 8.57 7.53
CA PRO A 361 1.76 8.78 8.97
C PRO A 361 2.05 7.49 9.75
N GLY A 362 2.79 7.60 10.85
CA GLY A 362 3.12 6.48 11.75
C GLY A 362 4.37 5.72 11.37
N PHE A 363 4.92 5.96 10.18
CA PHE A 363 6.26 5.53 9.80
C PHE A 363 7.30 6.44 10.46
N VAL A 364 7.93 5.92 11.50
CA VAL A 364 8.88 6.66 12.35
C VAL A 364 10.23 6.86 11.64
N SER A 365 10.52 6.01 10.66
CA SER A 365 11.76 6.02 9.89
C SER A 365 11.48 6.27 8.40
N ALA A 366 12.50 6.70 7.66
CA ALA A 366 12.45 6.89 6.21
C ALA A 366 12.31 5.57 5.43
N MET A 367 11.27 4.78 5.70
CA MET A 367 11.12 3.40 5.25
C MET A 367 11.06 3.21 3.74
N THR A 368 10.61 4.23 3.01
CA THR A 368 10.24 4.12 1.61
C THR A 368 11.27 4.83 0.75
N SER A 369 11.35 6.16 0.84
CA SER A 369 12.12 7.02 -0.06
C SER A 369 12.54 8.29 0.65
N GLY A 370 13.78 8.74 0.48
CA GLY A 370 14.16 10.05 0.97
C GLY A 370 15.35 10.69 0.29
N PHE A 371 15.53 11.96 0.64
CA PHE A 371 16.49 12.87 0.06
C PHE A 371 17.09 13.71 1.19
N ASN A 372 18.42 13.79 1.31
CA ASN A 372 19.07 14.54 2.37
C ASN A 372 19.67 15.87 1.89
N GLU A 373 20.09 16.72 2.83
CA GLU A 373 20.64 18.05 2.57
C GLU A 373 21.98 18.04 1.79
N LYS A 374 22.57 16.86 1.56
CA LYS A 374 23.77 16.66 0.73
C LYS A 374 23.44 16.19 -0.68
N GLY A 375 22.16 16.00 -1.00
CA GLY A 375 21.72 15.53 -2.30
C GLY A 375 21.78 14.00 -2.44
N LEU A 376 22.06 13.26 -1.35
CA LEU A 376 21.95 11.81 -1.36
C LEU A 376 20.48 11.43 -1.32
N HIS A 377 20.13 10.60 -2.27
CA HIS A 377 18.82 10.03 -2.47
C HIS A 377 18.89 8.53 -2.28
N ALA A 378 17.98 7.99 -1.49
CA ALA A 378 17.91 6.56 -1.20
C ALA A 378 16.47 6.08 -1.23
N MET A 379 16.23 4.96 -1.93
CA MET A 379 14.89 4.43 -2.13
C MET A 379 14.89 2.91 -2.11
N LEU A 380 13.96 2.31 -1.37
CA LEU A 380 13.87 0.87 -1.20
C LEU A 380 12.70 0.29 -1.99
N ASN A 381 12.99 -0.67 -2.86
CA ASN A 381 12.00 -1.59 -3.44
C ASN A 381 12.05 -2.91 -2.67
N SER A 382 10.90 -3.54 -2.45
CA SER A 382 10.91 -4.95 -2.05
C SER A 382 11.53 -5.79 -3.15
N GLY A 383 12.41 -6.69 -2.78
CA GLY A 383 13.08 -7.67 -3.61
C GLY A 383 12.70 -9.10 -3.20
N PHE A 384 13.43 -10.07 -3.74
CA PHE A 384 13.15 -11.48 -3.51
C PHE A 384 13.86 -12.01 -2.25
N ASP A 385 13.15 -12.66 -1.33
CA ASP A 385 13.75 -13.44 -0.24
C ASP A 385 13.10 -14.82 -0.18
N TRP A 386 13.82 -15.81 -0.69
CA TRP A 386 13.35 -17.20 -0.69
C TRP A 386 14.43 -18.18 -0.25
N GLN A 387 15.48 -17.71 0.39
CA GLN A 387 16.49 -18.65 0.82
C GLN A 387 16.04 -19.33 2.11
N PRO A 388 15.87 -20.67 2.18
CA PRO A 388 15.50 -21.35 3.41
C PRO A 388 16.51 -21.07 4.53
N GLY A 389 15.99 -20.86 5.75
CA GLY A 389 16.79 -20.50 6.92
C GLY A 389 15.93 -19.96 8.07
N PRO A 390 16.42 -20.01 9.32
CA PRO A 390 15.70 -19.48 10.48
C PRO A 390 15.39 -17.99 10.25
N PRO A 391 14.21 -17.48 10.68
CA PRO A 391 13.88 -16.07 10.54
C PRO A 391 15.01 -15.22 11.12
N PRO A 392 15.37 -14.08 10.47
CA PRO A 392 16.40 -13.21 10.99
C PRO A 392 16.01 -12.74 12.38
N LYS A 393 16.99 -12.61 13.28
CA LYS A 393 16.76 -12.27 14.68
C LYS A 393 16.34 -10.81 14.90
N SER A 394 16.16 -10.00 13.87
CA SER A 394 15.82 -8.58 14.06
C SER A 394 14.89 -8.05 12.99
N LEU A 395 14.08 -7.08 13.38
CA LEU A 395 13.24 -6.29 12.49
C LEU A 395 13.87 -4.91 12.30
N ARG A 396 14.50 -4.66 11.15
CA ARG A 396 15.07 -3.34 10.81
C ARG A 396 14.81 -2.86 9.38
N ALA A 397 14.04 -3.58 8.56
CA ALA A 397 13.96 -3.31 7.12
C ALA A 397 13.62 -1.84 6.80
N GLY A 398 12.68 -1.25 7.54
CA GLY A 398 12.32 0.17 7.41
C GLY A 398 13.34 1.18 7.92
N MET A 399 14.14 0.78 8.90
CA MET A 399 15.06 1.69 9.59
C MET A 399 16.40 1.84 8.89
N ILE A 400 16.74 0.92 7.98
CA ILE A 400 18.01 0.94 7.28
C ILE A 400 18.10 2.21 6.44
N LEU A 401 17.02 2.60 5.75
CA LEU A 401 17.01 3.85 5.01
C LEU A 401 17.11 5.09 5.91
N ASN A 402 16.50 5.08 7.10
CA ASN A 402 16.74 6.16 8.06
C ASN A 402 18.22 6.24 8.41
N ASN A 403 18.89 5.12 8.68
CA ASN A 403 20.34 5.15 8.87
C ASN A 403 21.08 5.65 7.62
N VAL A 404 20.70 5.24 6.41
CA VAL A 404 21.35 5.74 5.19
C VAL A 404 21.18 7.26 5.04
N LEU A 405 20.01 7.81 5.37
CA LEU A 405 19.70 9.23 5.17
C LEU A 405 20.11 10.11 6.35
N SER A 406 20.09 9.59 7.57
CA SER A 406 20.29 10.35 8.82
C SER A 406 21.66 10.13 9.46
N THR A 407 22.37 9.02 9.18
CA THR A 407 23.62 8.73 9.90
C THR A 407 24.72 9.70 9.48
N MET A 408 25.47 10.17 10.48
CA MET A 408 26.53 11.19 10.42
C MET A 408 27.60 11.03 9.32
N ASN A 409 27.68 9.86 8.69
CA ASN A 409 28.72 9.56 7.71
C ASN A 409 28.17 9.37 6.30
N CYS A 410 26.88 9.16 6.05
CA CYS A 410 26.37 8.87 4.69
C CYS A 410 26.17 10.14 3.84
N ALA A 411 27.23 10.93 3.68
CA ALA A 411 27.24 12.02 2.70
C ALA A 411 27.39 11.48 1.27
N THR A 412 27.98 10.28 1.15
CA THR A 412 28.24 9.63 -0.14
C THR A 412 27.74 8.19 -0.20
N ILE A 413 27.69 7.66 -1.42
CA ILE A 413 27.48 6.24 -1.71
C ILE A 413 28.58 5.40 -1.05
N ALA A 414 29.84 5.85 -1.06
CA ALA A 414 30.95 5.13 -0.44
C ALA A 414 30.76 4.98 1.08
N ASP A 415 30.23 6.01 1.72
CA ASP A 415 29.89 5.94 3.14
C ASP A 415 28.71 4.99 3.40
N THR A 416 27.71 5.03 2.52
CA THR A 416 26.57 4.10 2.56
C THR A 416 27.02 2.65 2.39
N MET A 417 28.02 2.41 1.53
CA MET A 417 28.70 1.13 1.37
C MET A 417 29.50 0.70 2.60
N ASN A 418 29.69 1.55 3.62
CA ASN A 418 30.25 1.14 4.91
C ASN A 418 29.17 0.82 5.95
N VAL A 419 27.94 1.31 5.74
CA VAL A 419 26.78 1.07 6.62
C VAL A 419 25.97 -0.15 6.16
N LEU A 420 25.91 -0.40 4.85
CA LEU A 420 25.15 -1.50 4.26
C LEU A 420 25.82 -2.90 4.33
N PRO A 421 27.16 -3.12 4.38
CA PRO A 421 27.70 -4.48 4.42
C PRO A 421 27.40 -5.19 5.74
N PHE A 422 26.52 -6.18 5.63
CA PHE A 422 26.00 -7.07 6.66
C PHE A 422 27.03 -8.06 7.26
N GLU A 423 28.34 -7.83 7.13
CA GLU A 423 29.37 -8.78 7.60
C GLU A 423 29.73 -8.68 9.09
N LYS A 424 29.22 -7.67 9.81
CA LYS A 424 29.34 -7.66 11.28
C LYS A 424 28.14 -8.39 11.85
N GLU A 425 28.38 -9.52 12.53
CA GLU A 425 27.39 -10.39 13.21
C GLU A 425 26.39 -9.64 14.13
N GLU A 426 26.64 -8.37 14.42
CA GLU A 426 25.82 -7.47 15.24
C GLU A 426 24.87 -6.57 14.44
N ILE A 427 25.00 -6.49 13.11
CA ILE A 427 24.16 -5.65 12.24
C ILE A 427 23.24 -6.56 11.42
N PRO A 428 21.97 -6.64 11.79
CA PRO A 428 21.06 -7.63 11.22
C PRO A 428 20.54 -7.22 9.83
N SER A 429 20.22 -8.26 9.07
CA SER A 429 19.87 -8.24 7.66
C SER A 429 18.40 -7.92 7.40
N PHE A 430 18.06 -7.52 6.17
CA PHE A 430 16.68 -7.24 5.78
C PHE A 430 15.80 -8.48 6.01
N LEU A 431 14.59 -8.32 6.56
CA LEU A 431 13.70 -9.47 6.77
C LEU A 431 13.14 -10.03 5.45
N VAL A 432 13.14 -9.20 4.42
CA VAL A 432 12.73 -9.52 3.05
C VAL A 432 13.84 -9.07 2.10
N GLY A 433 13.82 -9.56 0.87
CA GLY A 433 14.74 -9.07 -0.15
C GLY A 433 14.47 -7.59 -0.40
N VAL A 434 15.49 -6.84 -0.79
CA VAL A 434 15.38 -5.42 -1.12
C VAL A 434 16.30 -5.05 -2.26
N ASN A 435 15.84 -4.08 -3.05
CA ASN A 435 16.68 -3.30 -3.95
C ASN A 435 16.71 -1.86 -3.46
N ILE A 436 17.88 -1.31 -3.18
CA ILE A 436 18.04 0.08 -2.79
C ILE A 436 18.82 0.83 -3.86
N LEU A 437 18.17 1.70 -4.63
CA LEU A 437 18.89 2.65 -5.48
C LEU A 437 19.39 3.79 -4.61
N LEU A 438 20.68 4.04 -4.73
CA LEU A 438 21.37 5.19 -4.15
C LEU A 438 21.78 6.10 -5.30
N ALA A 439 21.53 7.39 -5.15
CA ALA A 439 21.99 8.41 -6.08
C ALA A 439 22.49 9.61 -5.29
N GLN A 440 23.64 10.15 -5.66
CA GLN A 440 24.26 11.30 -5.02
C GLN A 440 24.56 12.37 -6.08
N PRO A 441 24.95 13.60 -5.71
CA PRO A 441 25.39 14.58 -6.68
C PRO A 441 26.57 14.06 -7.51
N ASP A 442 26.53 14.33 -8.81
CA ASP A 442 27.66 14.08 -9.71
C ASP A 442 28.76 15.10 -9.44
N THR A 443 29.63 14.80 -8.46
CA THR A 443 30.85 15.54 -8.23
C THR A 443 31.95 14.86 -9.04
N VAL A 444 32.16 15.38 -10.24
CA VAL A 444 32.99 14.90 -11.37
C VAL A 444 34.44 14.47 -11.03
N GLU A 445 34.89 14.48 -9.77
CA GLU A 445 36.31 14.38 -9.40
C GLU A 445 36.88 12.95 -9.31
N ASP A 446 36.07 11.92 -9.03
CA ASP A 446 36.62 10.58 -8.72
C ASP A 446 36.32 9.47 -9.75
N GLY A 447 35.58 9.78 -10.82
CA GLY A 447 35.21 8.82 -11.87
C GLY A 447 34.36 7.64 -11.38
N THR A 448 33.83 7.70 -10.15
CA THR A 448 32.87 6.75 -9.60
C THR A 448 31.47 7.13 -10.07
N ALA A 449 30.66 6.13 -10.44
CA ALA A 449 29.29 6.39 -10.82
C ALA A 449 28.53 7.02 -9.63
N PRO A 450 27.81 8.14 -9.82
CA PRO A 450 27.07 8.81 -8.77
C PRO A 450 25.77 8.08 -8.41
N SER A 451 25.58 6.85 -8.90
CA SER A 451 24.44 6.01 -8.55
C SER A 451 24.81 4.53 -8.56
N VAL A 452 24.22 3.77 -7.64
CA VAL A 452 24.37 2.31 -7.52
C VAL A 452 23.07 1.70 -7.05
N VAL A 453 22.89 0.39 -7.28
CA VAL A 453 21.77 -0.38 -6.70
C VAL A 453 22.33 -1.42 -5.74
N TYR A 454 21.94 -1.38 -4.47
CA TYR A 454 22.19 -2.48 -3.55
C TYR A 454 21.08 -3.52 -3.70
N GLU A 455 21.43 -4.76 -4.04
CA GLU A 455 20.49 -5.89 -4.11
C GLU A 455 20.84 -6.87 -2.99
N GLY A 456 19.93 -7.11 -2.05
CA GLY A 456 20.25 -7.98 -0.92
C GLY A 456 19.04 -8.53 -0.19
N ASP A 457 19.29 -9.55 0.61
CA ASP A 457 18.30 -10.21 1.47
C ASP A 457 18.87 -10.40 2.88
N ARG A 458 18.24 -11.30 3.65
CA ARG A 458 18.66 -11.64 5.00
C ARG A 458 20.05 -12.31 5.14
N LYS A 459 20.70 -12.72 4.06
CA LYS A 459 21.98 -13.44 4.04
C LYS A 459 23.13 -12.60 3.48
N GLY A 460 22.84 -11.44 2.91
CA GLY A 460 23.82 -10.51 2.39
C GLY A 460 23.28 -9.79 1.17
N GLY A 461 24.17 -9.23 0.38
CA GLY A 461 23.81 -8.58 -0.86
C GLY A 461 25.02 -8.11 -1.64
N LEU A 462 24.75 -7.58 -2.83
CA LEU A 462 25.73 -7.11 -3.77
C LEU A 462 25.33 -5.72 -4.29
N PHE A 463 26.32 -4.86 -4.47
CA PHE A 463 26.14 -3.63 -5.22
C PHE A 463 26.19 -3.94 -6.72
N ARG A 464 25.19 -3.45 -7.44
CA ARG A 464 25.11 -3.43 -8.89
C ARG A 464 25.40 -2.02 -9.41
N TYR A 465 26.35 -1.95 -10.33
CA TYR A 465 26.81 -0.76 -11.02
C TYR A 465 26.26 -0.73 -12.45
N GLU A 466 26.53 0.37 -13.14
CA GLU A 466 26.24 0.52 -14.56
C GLU A 466 26.86 -0.63 -15.39
N LYS A 467 26.20 -1.01 -16.49
CA LYS A 467 26.61 -2.12 -17.39
C LYS A 467 26.77 -3.51 -16.74
N GLU A 468 26.46 -3.71 -15.48
CA GLU A 468 26.46 -5.05 -14.90
C GLU A 468 25.17 -5.82 -15.20
N ALA A 469 24.09 -5.12 -15.59
CA ALA A 469 22.84 -5.71 -16.04
C ALA A 469 22.26 -4.95 -17.24
N SER A 470 21.43 -5.64 -18.04
CA SER A 470 20.65 -5.03 -19.12
C SER A 470 19.69 -3.98 -18.57
N PRO A 471 19.42 -2.82 -19.19
CA PRO A 471 20.05 -2.35 -20.41
C PRO A 471 21.46 -1.85 -20.12
N TYR A 472 22.48 -2.43 -20.76
CA TYR A 472 23.90 -2.20 -20.46
C TYR A 472 24.37 -0.77 -20.83
N LEU A 473 23.91 0.23 -20.07
CA LEU A 473 24.07 1.66 -20.30
C LEU A 473 25.17 2.23 -19.39
N ASN A 474 25.84 3.30 -19.84
CA ASN A 474 26.92 3.97 -19.07
C ASN A 474 26.40 4.87 -17.95
N GLU A 475 25.32 5.59 -18.24
CA GLU A 475 24.90 6.78 -17.49
C GLU A 475 23.46 6.64 -17.01
N PHE A 476 23.04 5.39 -16.84
CA PHE A 476 21.71 5.03 -16.41
C PHE A 476 21.73 3.82 -15.49
N LEU A 477 20.86 3.84 -14.50
CA LEU A 477 20.50 2.67 -13.70
C LEU A 477 18.99 2.55 -13.61
N LEU A 478 18.53 1.30 -13.58
CA LEU A 478 17.14 0.92 -13.39
C LEU A 478 17.09 -0.21 -12.36
N THR A 479 16.09 -0.18 -11.51
CA THR A 479 15.73 -1.32 -10.67
C THR A 479 14.23 -1.41 -10.45
N THR A 480 13.73 -2.64 -10.32
CA THR A 480 12.35 -2.94 -9.95
C THR A 480 12.37 -3.83 -8.70
N ASN A 481 11.59 -4.92 -8.64
CA ASN A 481 11.43 -5.75 -7.45
C ASN A 481 12.12 -7.12 -7.57
N HIS A 482 13.06 -7.26 -8.49
CA HIS A 482 13.81 -8.48 -8.70
C HIS A 482 15.30 -8.17 -8.79
N PHE A 483 16.13 -9.16 -8.49
CA PHE A 483 17.58 -8.99 -8.48
C PHE A 483 18.14 -9.29 -9.86
N LEU A 484 19.19 -8.57 -10.25
CA LEU A 484 19.87 -8.74 -11.53
C LEU A 484 21.35 -9.09 -11.37
N LYS A 485 21.84 -9.09 -10.13
CA LYS A 485 23.19 -9.48 -9.74
C LYS A 485 23.15 -10.44 -8.56
N TYR A 486 22.36 -10.15 -7.53
CA TYR A 486 22.29 -11.01 -6.34
C TYR A 486 21.30 -12.16 -6.54
N GLY A 487 21.79 -13.41 -6.58
CA GLY A 487 20.90 -14.57 -6.81
C GLY A 487 20.23 -14.63 -8.18
N TYR A 488 20.72 -13.83 -9.14
CA TYR A 488 20.28 -13.83 -10.52
C TYR A 488 21.02 -14.89 -11.33
N ASP A 489 20.30 -15.66 -12.16
CA ASP A 489 20.88 -16.66 -13.05
C ASP A 489 20.88 -16.15 -14.50
N LEU A 490 22.05 -16.13 -15.12
CA LEU A 490 22.21 -15.70 -16.52
C LEU A 490 21.60 -16.70 -17.51
N GLU A 491 21.56 -17.98 -17.16
CA GLU A 491 20.94 -19.03 -17.99
C GLU A 491 19.40 -19.01 -17.84
N GLU A 492 18.90 -18.54 -16.70
CA GLU A 492 17.48 -18.37 -16.40
C GLU A 492 17.16 -16.92 -15.98
N PRO A 493 17.21 -15.95 -16.91
CA PRO A 493 17.09 -14.51 -16.59
C PRO A 493 15.71 -14.10 -16.04
N TYR A 494 14.75 -15.03 -16.03
CA TYR A 494 13.42 -14.85 -15.47
C TYR A 494 13.31 -15.45 -14.06
N SER A 495 14.42 -15.85 -13.43
CA SER A 495 14.43 -16.43 -12.08
C SER A 495 15.40 -15.70 -11.14
N ASN A 496 15.01 -15.62 -9.86
CA ASN A 496 15.90 -15.28 -8.76
C ASN A 496 15.92 -16.44 -7.78
N PHE A 497 17.11 -16.92 -7.45
CA PHE A 497 17.32 -18.10 -6.60
C PHE A 497 16.53 -19.34 -7.09
N GLY A 498 16.37 -19.49 -8.40
CA GLY A 498 15.66 -20.61 -9.03
C GLY A 498 14.13 -20.51 -8.96
N GLU A 499 13.56 -19.39 -8.53
CA GLU A 499 12.13 -19.13 -8.54
C GLU A 499 11.78 -18.02 -9.55
N PRO A 500 10.63 -18.11 -10.23
CA PRO A 500 10.28 -17.16 -11.27
C PRO A 500 10.04 -15.75 -10.72
N VAL A 501 10.61 -14.77 -11.40
CA VAL A 501 10.36 -13.34 -11.16
C VAL A 501 8.89 -13.02 -11.46
N SER A 502 8.29 -12.13 -10.66
CA SER A 502 6.91 -11.70 -10.91
C SER A 502 6.79 -10.99 -12.26
N MET A 503 5.73 -11.33 -13.02
CA MET A 503 5.50 -10.76 -14.34
C MET A 503 5.43 -9.22 -14.32
N SER A 504 4.83 -8.65 -13.27
CA SER A 504 4.75 -7.18 -13.10
C SER A 504 6.14 -6.54 -12.98
N SER A 505 7.01 -7.08 -12.11
CA SER A 505 8.39 -6.60 -11.93
C SER A 505 9.18 -6.68 -13.24
N TRP A 506 9.09 -7.83 -13.91
CA TRP A 506 9.79 -8.08 -15.16
C TRP A 506 9.32 -7.17 -16.30
N TRP A 507 8.00 -7.00 -16.47
CA TRP A 507 7.44 -6.14 -17.52
C TRP A 507 7.83 -4.68 -17.34
N ARG A 508 7.72 -4.16 -16.11
CA ARG A 508 8.16 -2.78 -15.79
C ARG A 508 9.65 -2.59 -16.08
N TYR A 509 10.47 -3.58 -15.75
CA TYR A 509 11.90 -3.53 -16.04
C TYR A 509 12.20 -3.48 -17.54
N ILE A 510 11.54 -4.34 -18.34
CA ILE A 510 11.69 -4.31 -19.81
C ILE A 510 11.19 -2.99 -20.39
N ALA A 511 10.01 -2.52 -19.97
CA ALA A 511 9.42 -1.29 -20.48
C ALA A 511 10.31 -0.06 -20.17
N GLY A 512 10.74 0.06 -18.92
CA GLY A 512 11.67 1.12 -18.49
C GLY A 512 13.02 1.01 -19.21
N GLY A 513 13.57 -0.20 -19.31
CA GLY A 513 14.85 -0.42 -19.96
C GLY A 513 14.82 -0.09 -21.45
N ASN A 514 13.75 -0.44 -22.17
CA ASN A 514 13.56 -0.07 -23.57
C ASN A 514 13.45 1.44 -23.76
N TYR A 515 12.79 2.14 -22.84
CA TYR A 515 12.71 3.60 -22.88
C TYR A 515 14.08 4.26 -22.67
N LEU A 516 14.86 3.80 -21.68
CA LEU A 516 16.22 4.30 -21.47
C LEU A 516 17.15 4.00 -22.65
N LEU A 517 17.05 2.82 -23.25
CA LEU A 517 17.79 2.47 -24.48
C LEU A 517 17.44 3.41 -25.63
N ALA A 518 16.18 3.82 -25.75
CA ALA A 518 15.77 4.78 -26.76
C ALA A 518 16.42 6.16 -26.50
N LEU A 519 16.37 6.66 -25.26
CA LEU A 519 17.02 7.93 -24.89
C LEU A 519 18.52 7.90 -25.22
N ASP A 520 19.21 6.82 -24.86
CA ASP A 520 20.63 6.63 -25.13
C ASP A 520 20.94 6.56 -26.65
N SER A 521 20.16 5.77 -27.40
CA SER A 521 20.34 5.58 -28.85
C SER A 521 20.18 6.88 -29.62
N PHE A 522 19.26 7.75 -29.19
CA PHE A 522 19.04 9.07 -29.79
C PHE A 522 19.89 10.17 -29.18
N GLN A 523 20.76 9.84 -28.23
CA GLN A 523 21.60 10.81 -27.50
C GLN A 523 20.77 11.95 -26.88
N THR A 524 19.59 11.60 -26.38
CA THR A 524 18.64 12.56 -25.81
C THR A 524 19.17 13.05 -24.46
N GLN A 525 19.21 14.37 -24.28
CA GLN A 525 19.50 14.96 -22.97
C GLN A 525 18.33 14.68 -22.03
N VAL A 526 18.64 14.13 -20.87
CA VAL A 526 17.70 13.72 -19.83
C VAL A 526 17.50 14.88 -18.87
N GLN A 527 16.28 15.41 -18.86
CA GLN A 527 15.84 16.42 -17.89
C GLN A 527 14.76 15.80 -17.01
N GLY A 528 14.13 16.61 -16.16
CA GLY A 528 13.00 16.16 -15.33
C GLY A 528 11.90 15.48 -16.15
N ARG A 529 11.58 16.04 -17.33
CA ARG A 529 10.51 15.52 -18.21
C ARG A 529 10.77 14.12 -18.75
N GLU A 530 12.01 13.80 -19.09
CA GLU A 530 12.37 12.48 -19.59
C GLU A 530 12.25 11.43 -18.48
N MET A 531 12.60 11.79 -17.25
CA MET A 531 12.42 10.93 -16.07
C MET A 531 10.95 10.78 -15.68
N GLU A 532 10.15 11.84 -15.76
CA GLU A 532 8.70 11.80 -15.59
C GLU A 532 8.06 10.78 -16.55
N ARG A 533 8.45 10.82 -17.84
CA ARG A 533 8.00 9.84 -18.84
C ARG A 533 8.51 8.43 -18.59
N ALA A 534 9.72 8.27 -18.03
CA ALA A 534 10.22 6.95 -17.64
C ALA A 534 9.31 6.33 -16.58
N LEU A 535 8.89 7.13 -15.60
CA LEU A 535 7.95 6.74 -14.55
C LEU A 535 6.56 6.43 -15.12
N GLU A 536 6.03 7.25 -16.03
CA GLU A 536 4.75 6.98 -16.70
C GLU A 536 4.77 5.64 -17.47
N ASN A 537 5.88 5.32 -18.15
CA ASN A 537 6.01 4.09 -18.94
C ASN A 537 6.02 2.81 -18.10
N VAL A 538 6.48 2.89 -16.85
CA VAL A 538 6.53 1.75 -15.93
C VAL A 538 5.46 1.82 -14.86
N CYS A 539 4.51 2.71 -15.03
CA CYS A 539 3.49 2.89 -14.05
C CYS A 539 2.61 1.65 -13.92
N HIS A 540 2.29 1.31 -12.67
CA HIS A 540 1.38 0.24 -12.34
C HIS A 540 0.00 0.80 -11.98
N GLY A 541 -1.02 -0.05 -12.02
CA GLY A 541 -2.38 0.38 -11.68
C GLY A 541 -2.68 0.61 -10.21
N THR A 542 -1.64 0.53 -9.40
CA THR A 542 -1.66 0.75 -7.96
C THR A 542 -0.55 1.71 -7.56
N SER A 543 0.00 2.46 -8.51
CA SER A 543 0.99 3.50 -8.23
C SER A 543 0.32 4.63 -7.48
N GLU A 544 0.86 4.97 -6.32
CA GLU A 544 0.26 5.92 -5.38
C GLU A 544 0.96 7.27 -5.38
N HIS A 545 2.27 7.29 -5.53
CA HIS A 545 3.05 8.50 -5.65
C HIS A 545 4.34 8.25 -6.43
N SER A 546 4.87 9.33 -6.98
CA SER A 546 6.06 9.36 -7.79
C SER A 546 6.94 10.52 -7.37
N VAL A 547 8.25 10.30 -7.35
CA VAL A 547 9.22 11.33 -6.96
C VAL A 547 10.31 11.41 -8.01
N VAL A 548 10.70 12.64 -8.36
CA VAL A 548 11.90 12.91 -9.15
C VAL A 548 12.79 13.84 -8.34
N THR A 549 14.03 13.45 -8.09
CA THR A 549 15.03 14.22 -7.34
C THR A 549 16.16 14.66 -8.25
N PHE A 550 16.60 15.90 -8.06
CA PHE A 550 17.71 16.54 -8.77
C PHE A 550 18.84 16.73 -7.76
N SER A 551 19.69 15.72 -7.61
CA SER A 551 20.66 15.62 -6.51
C SER A 551 21.60 16.82 -6.44
N ASN A 552 22.15 17.26 -7.58
CA ASN A 552 23.08 18.39 -7.64
C ASN A 552 22.42 19.74 -7.32
N GLN A 553 21.11 19.86 -7.53
CA GLN A 553 20.36 21.12 -7.36
C GLN A 553 19.68 21.22 -6.00
N LEU A 554 19.66 20.14 -5.21
CA LEU A 554 18.85 20.04 -3.99
C LEU A 554 17.38 20.34 -4.26
N GLN A 555 16.84 19.79 -5.35
CA GLN A 555 15.46 19.99 -5.78
C GLN A 555 14.74 18.66 -5.96
N PHE A 556 13.41 18.69 -5.86
CA PHE A 556 12.59 17.51 -6.13
C PHE A 556 11.18 17.87 -6.62
N LYS A 557 10.52 16.90 -7.25
CA LYS A 557 9.10 16.93 -7.60
C LYS A 557 8.41 15.72 -7.01
N VAL A 558 7.17 15.90 -6.57
CA VAL A 558 6.31 14.82 -6.08
C VAL A 558 4.99 14.84 -6.82
N GLY A 559 4.63 13.72 -7.45
CA GLY A 559 3.32 13.50 -8.03
C GLY A 559 2.56 12.52 -7.16
N ILE A 560 1.32 12.85 -6.79
CA ILE A 560 0.44 11.95 -6.05
C ILE A 560 -0.63 11.46 -7.02
N ALA A 561 -0.97 10.18 -6.96
CA ALA A 561 -2.01 9.59 -7.80
C ALA A 561 -3.34 10.33 -7.62
N SER A 562 -4.06 10.52 -8.72
CA SER A 562 -5.38 11.11 -8.64
C SER A 562 -6.30 10.30 -7.73
N MET A 563 -7.03 10.98 -6.85
CA MET A 563 -8.13 10.35 -6.12
C MET A 563 -9.24 9.93 -7.10
N LYS A 564 -9.39 10.58 -8.26
CA LYS A 564 -10.35 10.15 -9.28
C LYS A 564 -9.94 8.82 -9.88
N TYR A 565 -10.92 7.97 -10.15
CA TYR A 565 -10.65 6.78 -10.96
C TYR A 565 -10.50 7.19 -12.43
N SER A 566 -9.43 6.73 -13.07
CA SER A 566 -9.24 6.84 -14.53
C SER A 566 -8.93 5.47 -15.11
N ASN A 567 -9.41 5.22 -16.34
CA ASN A 567 -9.19 3.94 -17.07
C ASN A 567 -7.71 3.57 -17.24
N PHE A 568 -6.83 4.57 -17.15
CA PHE A 568 -5.41 4.40 -16.87
C PHE A 568 -5.22 4.70 -15.40
N TYR A 569 -4.96 3.67 -14.60
CA TYR A 569 -4.91 3.69 -13.13
C TYR A 569 -3.85 4.60 -12.48
N SER A 570 -3.18 5.43 -13.27
CA SER A 570 -2.10 6.28 -12.83
C SER A 570 -2.05 7.56 -13.64
N SER A 571 -3.10 8.36 -13.53
CA SER A 571 -2.97 9.78 -13.79
C SER A 571 -2.45 10.44 -12.51
N TYR A 572 -1.17 10.27 -12.19
CA TYR A 572 -0.51 11.34 -11.42
C TYR A 572 0.01 12.34 -12.44
N GLU A 573 -0.40 13.60 -12.30
CA GLU A 573 0.07 14.71 -13.12
C GLU A 573 1.47 15.15 -12.65
N LEU A 574 2.45 14.24 -12.69
CA LEU A 574 3.84 14.56 -12.30
C LEU A 574 4.42 15.69 -13.19
N ILE A 575 3.96 15.78 -14.44
CA ILE A 575 4.33 16.84 -15.40
C ILE A 575 4.01 18.23 -14.83
N ASP A 576 2.87 18.37 -14.16
CA ASP A 576 2.39 19.64 -13.61
C ASP A 576 2.70 19.79 -12.12
N ALA A 577 3.39 18.81 -11.52
CA ALA A 577 3.80 18.87 -10.12
C ALA A 577 4.78 20.03 -9.89
N PRO A 578 4.61 20.80 -8.78
CA PRO A 578 5.52 21.89 -8.46
C PRO A 578 6.93 21.36 -8.17
N LEU A 579 7.93 22.13 -8.61
CA LEU A 579 9.32 21.92 -8.21
C LEU A 579 9.52 22.48 -6.80
N PHE A 580 10.10 21.70 -5.91
CA PHE A 580 10.48 22.09 -4.55
C PHE A 580 11.99 22.27 -4.47
N ASP A 581 12.42 23.36 -3.84
CA ASP A 581 13.77 23.42 -3.28
C ASP A 581 13.76 22.62 -1.96
N PHE A 582 14.86 21.94 -1.64
CA PHE A 582 14.97 21.08 -0.45
C PHE A 582 14.55 21.79 0.84
N TRP A 583 14.89 23.08 0.95
CA TRP A 583 14.60 23.89 2.12
C TRP A 583 13.19 24.49 2.13
N ASP A 584 12.37 24.31 1.09
CA ASP A 584 10.98 24.81 1.05
C ASP A 584 10.07 24.11 2.07
N VAL A 585 10.42 22.87 2.48
CA VAL A 585 9.59 22.01 3.34
C VAL A 585 10.00 22.03 4.82
N PHE A 586 10.99 22.85 5.18
CA PHE A 586 11.45 23.12 6.55
C PHE A 586 11.03 24.53 6.97
#